data_AF-A0A416UQ29-F1
#
_entry.id   AF-A0A416UQ29-F1
#
_cell.length_a   1.000
_cell.length_b   1.000
_cell.length_c   1.000
_cell.angle_alpha   90.00
_cell.angle_beta   90.00
_cell.angle_gamma   90.00
#
_symmetry.space_group_name_H-M   'P 1'
#
loop_
_entity.id
_entity.type
_entity.pdbx_description
1 polymer ?
#
loop_
_entity_poly.entity_id
_entity_poly.type
_entity_poly.pdbx_seq_one_letter_code
_entity_poly.pdbx_strand_id
1 'polypeptide(L)'
;MTTKKRTYRSRNTGLFYGYLKRLSGYDPAEVETIKGGVIESYLIGKYGTAHGRRVSLSELTDMEYDELLADLKRQVNVSTDTDHLKAELNEKAIRKEWYHRIFKQLSRIGVSTINGYDDANRHIRCLPISRGRILPAIPLNELPDLFKAVCSYCDNIRKKQQKEQATAFKN
;
A
#
# COMPACT_ATOMS: atom_id res chain seq x y z
N MET A 1 24.11 -16.03 -23.41
CA MET A 1 24.21 -14.89 -22.49
C MET A 1 22.99 -14.90 -21.58
N THR A 2 23.15 -15.28 -20.31
CA THR A 2 22.09 -15.21 -19.31
C THR A 2 22.00 -13.77 -18.83
N THR A 3 20.95 -13.05 -19.23
CA THR A 3 20.63 -11.72 -18.70
C THR A 3 20.32 -11.88 -17.21
N LYS A 4 21.32 -11.62 -16.37
CA LYS A 4 21.11 -11.47 -14.92
C LYS A 4 20.03 -10.41 -14.75
N LYS A 5 18.83 -10.83 -14.34
CA LYS A 5 17.77 -9.95 -13.84
C LYS A 5 18.46 -9.03 -12.84
N ARG A 6 18.57 -7.74 -13.18
CA ARG A 6 19.08 -6.71 -12.26
C ARG A 6 18.32 -6.91 -10.95
N THR A 7 19.04 -7.31 -9.91
CA THR A 7 18.55 -7.28 -8.54
C THR A 7 18.27 -5.81 -8.25
N TYR A 8 17.01 -5.43 -8.44
CA TYR A 8 16.50 -4.15 -7.99
C TYR A 8 16.72 -4.12 -6.48
N ARG A 9 17.78 -3.45 -6.01
CA ARG A 9 17.78 -2.94 -4.64
C ARG A 9 16.49 -2.16 -4.51
N SER A 10 15.65 -2.57 -3.56
CA SER A 10 14.31 -2.05 -3.35
C SER A 10 14.39 -0.56 -3.02
N ARG A 11 14.43 0.28 -4.07
CA ARG A 11 14.35 1.71 -3.94
C ARG A 11 12.94 2.02 -3.45
N ASN A 12 12.82 2.77 -2.35
CA ASN A 12 11.51 3.10 -1.77
C ASN A 12 10.82 4.18 -2.61
N THR A 13 10.31 3.79 -3.77
CA THR A 13 9.53 4.65 -4.67
C THR A 13 8.29 5.24 -4.00
N GLY A 14 7.83 4.62 -2.91
CA GLY A 14 6.75 5.14 -2.09
C GLY A 14 7.04 6.52 -1.49
N LEU A 15 8.30 6.81 -1.14
CA LEU A 15 8.69 8.15 -0.67
C LEU A 15 8.59 9.20 -1.77
N PHE A 16 9.05 8.87 -2.98
CA PHE A 16 8.96 9.77 -4.13
C PHE A 16 7.49 10.13 -4.41
N TYR A 17 6.60 9.14 -4.53
CA TYR A 17 5.17 9.40 -4.74
C TYR A 17 4.51 10.06 -3.52
N GLY A 18 5.04 9.82 -2.31
CA GLY A 18 4.61 10.50 -1.09
C GLY A 18 4.86 12.01 -1.14
N TYR A 19 6.04 12.43 -1.59
CA TYR A 19 6.36 13.86 -1.79
C TYR A 19 5.63 14.44 -3.00
N LEU A 20 5.55 13.69 -4.11
CA LEU A 20 4.86 14.13 -5.33
C LEU A 20 3.41 14.56 -5.05
N LYS A 21 2.70 13.80 -4.20
CA LYS A 21 1.32 14.10 -3.77
C LYS A 21 1.16 15.38 -2.96
N ARG A 22 2.25 15.90 -2.42
CA ARG A 22 2.27 17.09 -1.55
C ARG A 22 2.77 18.34 -2.28
N LEU A 23 3.11 18.22 -3.57
CA LEU A 23 3.39 19.37 -4.41
C LEU A 23 2.12 20.20 -4.61
N SER A 24 2.28 21.53 -4.60
CA SER A 24 1.20 22.44 -4.98
C SER A 24 0.83 22.20 -6.45
N GLY A 25 -0.46 21.97 -6.72
CA GLY A 25 -0.94 21.64 -8.06
C GLY A 25 -0.89 20.14 -8.41
N TYR A 26 -0.68 19.26 -7.42
CA TYR A 26 -0.81 17.82 -7.65
C TYR A 26 -2.24 17.42 -8.02
N ASP A 27 -2.41 16.88 -9.23
CA ASP A 27 -3.63 16.22 -9.68
C ASP A 27 -3.43 14.69 -9.74
N PRO A 28 -4.23 13.89 -9.01
CA PRO A 28 -4.25 12.43 -9.14
C PRO A 28 -4.46 11.92 -10.57
N ALA A 29 -5.19 12.65 -11.42
CA ALA A 29 -5.45 12.28 -12.81
C ALA A 29 -4.22 12.45 -13.71
N GLU A 30 -3.29 13.34 -13.36
CA GLU A 30 -2.10 13.68 -14.15
C GLU A 30 -0.79 13.17 -13.53
N VAL A 31 -0.88 12.19 -12.62
CA VAL A 31 0.26 11.69 -11.83
C VAL A 31 1.48 11.30 -12.66
N GLU A 32 1.29 10.71 -13.84
CA GLU A 32 2.37 10.27 -14.72
C GLU A 32 3.08 11.45 -15.40
N THR A 33 2.30 12.48 -15.81
CA THR A 33 2.81 13.72 -16.39
C THR A 33 3.60 14.52 -15.35
N ILE A 34 3.05 14.67 -14.14
CA ILE A 34 3.69 15.38 -13.03
C ILE A 34 4.98 14.66 -12.62
N LYS A 35 4.95 13.32 -12.51
CA LYS A 35 6.15 12.51 -12.27
C LYS A 35 7.21 12.76 -13.33
N GLY A 36 6.82 12.71 -14.61
CA GLY A 36 7.72 12.94 -15.74
C GLY A 36 8.39 14.31 -15.63
N GLY A 37 7.57 15.36 -15.47
CA GLY A 37 8.07 16.74 -15.34
C GLY A 37 9.00 16.97 -14.16
N VAL A 38 8.74 16.34 -12.99
CA VAL A 38 9.60 16.47 -11.81
C VAL A 38 10.96 15.78 -12.03
N ILE A 39 10.98 14.58 -12.59
CA ILE A 39 12.22 13.87 -12.90
C ILE A 39 13.01 14.62 -13.98
N GLU A 40 12.33 15.09 -15.01
CA GLU A 40 12.93 15.86 -16.10
C GLU A 40 13.52 17.18 -15.60
N SER A 41 12.78 17.94 -14.77
CA SER A 41 13.26 19.20 -14.19
C SER A 41 14.53 19.00 -13.36
N TYR A 42 14.58 17.93 -12.55
CA TYR A 42 15.77 17.57 -11.79
C TYR A 42 16.95 17.21 -12.72
N LEU A 43 16.72 16.39 -13.75
CA LEU A 43 17.77 15.99 -14.69
C LEU A 43 18.28 17.18 -15.52
N ILE A 44 17.41 18.11 -15.91
CA ILE A 44 17.78 19.37 -16.56
C ILE A 44 18.60 20.24 -15.60
N GLY A 45 18.18 20.37 -14.34
CA GLY A 45 18.93 21.12 -13.34
C GLY A 45 20.33 20.56 -13.08
N LYS A 46 20.49 19.24 -13.15
CA LYS A 46 21.77 18.55 -12.90
C LYS A 46 22.68 18.45 -14.12
N TYR A 47 22.13 18.13 -15.28
CA TYR A 47 22.88 17.78 -16.51
C TYR A 47 22.67 18.76 -17.67
N GLY A 48 21.82 19.78 -17.49
CA GLY A 48 21.45 20.73 -18.53
C GLY A 48 20.33 20.22 -19.45
N THR A 49 19.84 21.11 -20.33
CA THR A 49 18.72 20.82 -21.25
C THR A 49 19.03 19.73 -22.29
N ALA A 50 20.31 19.43 -22.53
CA ALA A 50 20.76 18.42 -23.49
C ALA A 50 20.92 17.01 -22.90
N HIS A 51 20.37 16.73 -21.71
CA HIS A 51 20.66 15.48 -21.00
C HIS A 51 20.26 14.19 -21.75
N GLY A 52 19.29 14.28 -22.69
CA GLY A 52 18.97 13.24 -23.67
C GLY A 52 18.53 11.87 -23.11
N ARG A 53 18.28 11.74 -21.80
CA ARG A 53 17.93 10.46 -21.17
C ARG A 53 16.41 10.28 -21.08
N ARG A 54 16.01 9.01 -21.04
CA ARG A 54 14.64 8.62 -20.73
C ARG A 54 14.30 8.97 -19.29
N VAL A 55 13.08 9.47 -19.11
CA VAL A 55 12.57 10.03 -17.86
C VAL A 55 11.91 8.91 -17.05
N SER A 56 12.68 8.18 -16.25
CA SER A 56 12.11 7.17 -15.34
C SER A 56 12.91 7.01 -14.05
N LEU A 57 12.19 6.83 -12.94
CA LEU A 57 12.77 6.51 -11.63
C LEU A 57 13.66 5.26 -11.67
N SER A 58 13.38 4.34 -12.59
CA SER A 58 14.14 3.10 -12.79
C SER A 58 15.53 3.31 -13.36
N GLU A 59 15.71 4.40 -14.09
CA GLU A 59 16.94 4.70 -14.85
C GLU A 59 17.89 5.61 -14.06
N LEU A 60 17.41 6.21 -12.97
CA LEU A 60 18.24 6.94 -12.03
C LEU A 60 19.20 6.00 -11.29
N THR A 61 20.42 6.46 -11.04
CA THR A 61 21.33 5.88 -10.05
C THR A 61 20.79 6.11 -8.63
N ASP A 62 21.28 5.35 -7.66
CA ASP A 62 20.84 5.51 -6.25
C ASP A 62 21.16 6.93 -5.74
N MET A 63 22.33 7.48 -6.12
CA MET A 63 22.73 8.85 -5.80
C MET A 63 21.81 9.89 -6.46
N GLU A 64 21.48 9.73 -7.75
CA GLU A 64 20.54 10.64 -8.42
C GLU A 64 19.13 10.56 -7.82
N TYR A 65 18.72 9.39 -7.35
CA TYR A 65 17.44 9.22 -6.68
C TYR A 65 17.40 9.92 -5.32
N ASP A 66 18.47 9.81 -4.52
CA ASP A 66 18.57 10.46 -3.22
C ASP A 66 18.62 11.99 -3.38
N GLU A 67 19.32 12.50 -4.39
CA GLU A 67 19.34 13.92 -4.74
C GLU A 67 17.97 14.41 -5.23
N LEU A 68 17.31 13.66 -6.12
CA LEU A 68 15.94 13.96 -6.57
C LEU A 68 14.97 14.01 -5.38
N LEU A 69 15.07 13.07 -4.45
CA LEU A 69 14.26 13.08 -3.22
C LEU A 69 14.57 14.29 -2.34
N ALA A 70 15.84 14.69 -2.22
CA ALA A 70 16.24 15.87 -1.47
C ALA A 70 15.69 17.15 -2.10
N ASP A 71 15.68 17.23 -3.44
CA ASP A 71 15.12 18.35 -4.18
C ASP A 71 13.59 18.42 -4.03
N LEU A 72 12.88 17.30 -4.26
CA LEU A 72 11.44 17.17 -3.99
C LEU A 72 11.11 17.54 -2.54
N LYS A 73 11.92 17.08 -1.59
CA LYS A 73 11.75 17.42 -0.18
C LYS A 73 11.85 18.94 0.00
N ARG A 74 12.85 19.61 -0.59
CA ARG A 74 12.98 21.08 -0.52
C ARG A 74 11.77 21.80 -1.12
N GLN A 75 11.28 21.34 -2.27
CA GLN A 75 10.09 21.91 -2.93
C GLN A 75 8.82 21.78 -2.08
N VAL A 76 8.67 20.68 -1.35
CA VAL A 76 7.52 20.41 -0.47
C VAL A 76 7.64 21.12 0.90
N ASN A 77 8.82 21.64 1.27
CA ASN A 77 9.13 22.15 2.62
C ASN A 77 8.69 23.60 2.88
N VAL A 78 7.40 23.89 2.70
CA VAL A 78 6.72 25.08 3.29
C VAL A 78 5.69 24.70 4.36
N SER A 79 5.21 23.44 4.45
CA SER A 79 4.35 23.01 5.59
C SER A 79 4.37 21.51 5.93
N THR A 80 5.32 20.73 5.41
CA THR A 80 5.19 19.27 5.43
C THR A 80 6.23 18.59 6.34
N ASP A 81 5.77 18.03 7.45
CA ASP A 81 6.59 17.19 8.32
C ASP A 81 6.97 15.86 7.61
N THR A 82 8.29 15.67 7.47
CA THR A 82 8.90 14.50 6.84
C THR A 82 8.76 13.25 7.69
N ASP A 83 8.85 13.39 9.01
CA ASP A 83 8.71 12.27 9.94
C ASP A 83 7.26 11.79 9.98
N HIS A 84 6.32 12.73 9.87
CA HIS A 84 4.90 12.42 9.65
C HIS A 84 4.66 11.68 8.32
N LEU A 85 5.32 12.06 7.21
CA LEU A 85 5.19 11.33 5.93
C LEU A 85 5.67 9.88 6.04
N LYS A 86 6.84 9.69 6.64
CA LYS A 86 7.42 8.37 6.83
C LYS A 86 6.53 7.54 7.75
N ALA A 87 6.03 8.13 8.83
CA ALA A 87 5.08 7.49 9.73
C ALA A 87 3.80 7.07 8.98
N GLU A 88 3.18 7.95 8.19
CA GLU A 88 1.98 7.62 7.39
C GLU A 88 2.23 6.52 6.35
N LEU A 89 3.37 6.56 5.64
CA LEU A 89 3.70 5.53 4.65
C LEU A 89 3.97 4.18 5.31
N ASN A 90 4.67 4.20 6.45
CA ASN A 90 4.88 3.01 7.26
C ASN A 90 3.53 2.49 7.82
N GLU A 91 2.67 3.40 8.27
CA GLU A 91 1.31 3.10 8.74
C GLU A 91 0.51 2.37 7.66
N LYS A 92 0.50 2.93 6.45
CA LYS A 92 -0.18 2.35 5.28
C LYS A 92 0.42 1.00 4.90
N ALA A 93 1.74 0.84 4.97
CA ALA A 93 2.41 -0.42 4.68
C ALA A 93 2.01 -1.51 5.69
N ILE A 94 2.07 -1.20 6.99
CA ILE A 94 1.67 -2.10 8.08
C ILE A 94 0.18 -2.44 7.97
N ARG A 95 -0.70 -1.45 7.73
CA ARG A 95 -2.13 -1.67 7.49
C ARG A 95 -2.36 -2.59 6.29
N LYS A 96 -1.67 -2.36 5.17
CA LYS A 96 -1.78 -3.21 3.97
C LYS A 96 -1.39 -4.66 4.27
N GLU A 97 -0.34 -4.88 5.04
CA GLU A 97 0.07 -6.22 5.47
C GLU A 97 -1.02 -6.89 6.32
N TRP A 98 -1.57 -6.18 7.31
CA TRP A 98 -2.67 -6.70 8.11
C TRP A 98 -3.93 -6.99 7.29
N TYR A 99 -4.30 -6.10 6.39
CA TYR A 99 -5.46 -6.28 5.51
C TYR A 99 -5.27 -7.52 4.64
N HIS A 100 -4.07 -7.72 4.08
CA HIS A 100 -3.75 -8.91 3.31
C HIS A 100 -3.91 -10.20 4.13
N ARG A 101 -3.42 -10.22 5.38
CA ARG A 101 -3.58 -11.37 6.29
C ARG A 101 -5.06 -11.64 6.60
N ILE A 102 -5.84 -10.59 6.88
CA ILE A 102 -7.28 -10.68 7.16
C ILE A 102 -8.03 -11.22 5.93
N PHE A 103 -7.77 -10.69 4.74
CA PHE A 103 -8.40 -11.16 3.51
C PHE A 103 -8.05 -12.60 3.19
N LYS A 104 -6.80 -13.01 3.41
CA LYS A 104 -6.38 -14.39 3.24
C LYS A 104 -7.10 -15.36 4.18
N GLN A 105 -7.55 -14.91 5.35
CA GLN A 105 -8.38 -15.72 6.24
C GLN A 105 -9.85 -15.75 5.81
N LEU A 106 -10.40 -14.60 5.42
CA LEU A 106 -11.78 -14.50 4.95
C LEU A 106 -11.98 -15.27 3.62
N SER A 107 -10.99 -15.31 2.75
CA SER A 107 -11.06 -16.09 1.51
C SER A 107 -11.21 -17.60 1.76
N ARG A 108 -10.74 -18.11 2.92
CA ARG A 108 -10.87 -19.53 3.28
C ARG A 108 -12.32 -19.96 3.54
N ILE A 109 -13.20 -19.01 3.83
CA ILE A 109 -14.64 -19.24 4.03
C ILE A 109 -15.46 -18.75 2.82
N GLY A 110 -14.81 -18.41 1.71
CA GLY A 110 -15.48 -18.02 0.45
C GLY A 110 -15.76 -16.53 0.28
N VAL A 111 -15.20 -15.65 1.12
CA VAL A 111 -15.38 -14.20 0.98
C VAL A 111 -14.53 -13.68 -0.18
N SER A 112 -15.17 -13.05 -1.16
CA SER A 112 -14.48 -12.39 -2.27
C SER A 112 -13.92 -11.04 -1.83
N THR A 113 -12.69 -10.74 -2.23
CA THR A 113 -12.05 -9.43 -2.04
C THR A 113 -11.72 -8.77 -3.36
N ILE A 114 -12.31 -9.25 -4.46
CA ILE A 114 -12.04 -8.81 -5.84
C ILE A 114 -12.65 -7.42 -6.10
N ASN A 115 -13.81 -7.13 -5.51
CA ASN A 115 -14.55 -5.88 -5.72
C ASN A 115 -14.38 -4.85 -4.58
N GLY A 116 -13.26 -4.91 -3.85
CA GLY A 116 -12.96 -3.98 -2.77
C GLY A 116 -13.25 -4.55 -1.37
N TYR A 117 -13.49 -3.66 -0.41
CA TYR A 117 -13.56 -3.99 1.01
C TYR A 117 -14.96 -4.36 1.51
N ASP A 118 -16.01 -4.24 0.69
CA ASP A 118 -17.39 -4.27 1.19
C ASP A 118 -17.78 -5.63 1.79
N ASP A 119 -17.49 -6.71 1.09
CA ASP A 119 -17.76 -8.06 1.59
C ASP A 119 -16.94 -8.36 2.85
N ALA A 120 -15.65 -8.02 2.85
CA ALA A 120 -14.80 -8.18 4.03
C ALA A 120 -15.30 -7.34 5.22
N ASN A 121 -15.72 -6.10 4.97
CA ASN A 121 -16.27 -5.19 5.96
C ASN A 121 -17.58 -5.69 6.55
N ARG A 122 -18.42 -6.38 5.76
CA ARG A 122 -19.65 -7.01 6.26
C ARG A 122 -19.34 -8.05 7.33
N HIS A 123 -18.35 -8.91 7.10
CA HIS A 123 -17.93 -9.91 8.10
C HIS A 123 -17.27 -9.27 9.31
N ILE A 124 -16.47 -8.23 9.09
CA ILE A 124 -15.73 -7.55 10.15
C ILE A 124 -16.67 -6.75 11.07
N ARG A 125 -17.70 -6.09 10.52
CA ARG A 125 -18.72 -5.38 11.30
C ARG A 125 -19.45 -6.27 12.30
N CYS A 126 -19.60 -7.56 11.98
CA CYS A 126 -20.23 -8.54 12.86
C CYS A 126 -19.32 -8.98 14.02
N LEU A 127 -18.03 -8.66 13.99
CA LEU A 127 -17.10 -9.00 15.06
C LEU A 127 -17.20 -7.99 16.22
N PRO A 128 -17.26 -8.43 17.48
CA PRO A 128 -17.37 -7.54 18.63
C PRO A 128 -16.25 -6.49 18.70
N ILE A 129 -15.05 -6.87 18.26
CA ILE A 129 -13.87 -6.02 18.31
C ILE A 129 -13.90 -4.87 17.29
N SER A 130 -14.62 -5.02 16.19
CA SER A 130 -14.78 -3.93 15.22
C SER A 130 -15.71 -2.84 15.76
N ARG A 131 -16.63 -3.17 16.68
CA ARG A 131 -17.67 -2.24 17.18
C ARG A 131 -18.47 -1.59 16.03
N GLY A 132 -18.70 -2.34 14.95
CA GLY A 132 -19.37 -1.82 13.75
C GLY A 132 -18.50 -0.97 12.82
N ARG A 133 -17.21 -0.79 13.12
CA ARG A 133 -16.24 -0.08 12.25
C ARG A 133 -15.82 -0.94 11.06
N ILE A 134 -15.49 -0.25 9.96
CA ILE A 134 -14.88 -0.86 8.76
C ILE A 134 -13.36 -0.88 8.88
N LEU A 135 -12.67 -1.74 8.11
CA LEU A 135 -11.20 -1.89 8.18
C LEU A 135 -10.42 -0.57 8.17
N PRO A 136 -10.71 0.40 7.29
CA PRO A 136 -10.02 1.70 7.29
C PRO A 136 -10.16 2.50 8.60
N ALA A 137 -11.26 2.30 9.33
CA ALA A 137 -11.59 3.03 10.55
C ALA A 137 -11.10 2.33 11.83
N ILE A 138 -10.50 1.14 11.71
CA ILE A 138 -9.94 0.42 12.87
C ILE A 138 -8.51 0.90 13.10
N PRO A 139 -8.14 1.31 14.32
CA PRO A 139 -6.80 1.79 14.61
C PRO A 139 -5.79 0.62 14.57
N LEU A 140 -4.53 0.93 14.27
CA LEU A 140 -3.49 -0.06 14.03
C LEU A 140 -3.21 -1.00 15.20
N ASN A 141 -3.28 -0.46 16.42
CA ASN A 141 -3.11 -1.22 17.65
C ASN A 141 -4.19 -2.29 17.83
N GLU A 142 -5.38 -2.11 17.25
CA GLU A 142 -6.49 -3.07 17.31
C GLU A 142 -6.47 -4.09 16.16
N LEU A 143 -5.68 -3.88 15.10
CA LEU A 143 -5.59 -4.81 13.95
C LEU A 143 -5.09 -6.22 14.29
N PRO A 144 -4.11 -6.43 15.20
CA PRO A 144 -3.69 -7.76 15.62
C PRO A 144 -4.82 -8.54 16.30
N ASP A 145 -5.58 -7.90 17.16
CA ASP A 145 -6.68 -8.55 17.88
C ASP A 145 -7.90 -8.75 16.97
N LEU A 146 -8.15 -7.81 16.05
CA LEU A 146 -9.10 -8.01 14.96
C LEU A 146 -8.74 -9.25 14.14
N PHE A 147 -7.46 -9.42 13.78
CA PHE A 147 -7.02 -10.58 13.04
C PHE A 147 -7.25 -11.88 13.81
N LYS A 148 -6.99 -11.92 15.12
CA LYS A 148 -7.32 -13.09 15.97
C LYS A 148 -8.82 -13.39 15.94
N ALA A 149 -9.66 -12.36 16.08
CA ALA A 149 -11.11 -12.53 16.05
C ALA A 149 -11.60 -13.04 14.68
N VAL A 150 -11.03 -12.54 13.58
CA VAL A 150 -11.31 -13.02 12.22
C VAL A 150 -10.89 -14.49 12.07
N CYS A 151 -9.71 -14.88 12.55
CA CYS A 151 -9.27 -16.28 12.53
C CYS A 151 -10.26 -17.19 13.25
N SER A 152 -10.64 -16.86 14.49
CA SER A 152 -11.61 -17.65 15.26
C SER A 152 -12.97 -17.71 14.60
N TYR A 153 -13.43 -16.60 13.99
CA TYR A 153 -14.68 -16.55 13.24
C TYR A 153 -14.65 -17.48 12.02
N CYS A 154 -13.59 -17.42 11.21
CA CYS A 154 -13.41 -18.29 10.06
C CYS A 154 -13.33 -19.77 10.47
N ASP A 155 -12.62 -20.09 11.54
CA ASP A 155 -12.49 -21.47 12.05
C ASP A 155 -13.85 -22.01 12.53
N ASN A 156 -14.67 -21.18 13.19
CA ASN A 156 -16.00 -21.56 13.63
C ASN A 156 -16.96 -21.81 12.47
N ILE A 157 -16.93 -20.95 11.44
CA ILE A 157 -17.72 -21.15 10.22
C ILE A 157 -17.30 -22.44 9.51
N ARG A 158 -15.99 -22.67 9.38
CA ARG A 158 -15.47 -23.88 8.73
C ARG A 158 -15.87 -25.15 9.48
N LYS A 159 -15.78 -25.15 10.82
CA LYS A 159 -16.27 -26.26 11.66
C LYS A 159 -17.76 -26.50 11.48
N LYS A 160 -18.56 -25.43 11.37
CA LYS A 160 -20.01 -25.54 11.13
C LYS A 160 -20.30 -26.17 9.77
N GLN A 161 -19.66 -25.69 8.70
CA GLN A 161 -19.79 -26.24 7.35
C GLN A 161 -19.38 -27.72 7.28
N GLN A 162 -18.30 -28.11 7.96
CA GLN A 162 -17.87 -29.51 8.01
C GLN A 162 -18.89 -30.41 8.73
N LYS A 163 -19.50 -29.94 9.83
CA LYS A 163 -20.54 -30.68 10.54
C LYS A 163 -21.79 -30.83 9.68
N GLU A 164 -22.23 -29.77 9.01
CA GLU A 164 -23.40 -29.79 8.12
C GLU A 164 -23.18 -30.75 6.94
N GLN A 165 -22.00 -30.74 6.32
CA GLN A 165 -21.63 -31.70 5.26
C GLN A 165 -21.58 -33.15 5.77
N ALA A 166 -21.01 -33.39 6.95
CA ALA A 166 -20.95 -34.72 7.54
C ALA A 166 -22.34 -35.27 7.93
N THR A 167 -23.30 -34.38 8.23
CA THR A 167 -24.69 -34.76 8.52
C THR A 167 -25.46 -35.03 7.23
N ALA A 168 -25.23 -34.23 6.18
CA ALA A 168 -25.82 -34.43 4.86
C ALA A 168 -25.30 -35.70 4.15
N PHE A 169 -24.08 -36.16 4.43
CA PHE A 169 -23.53 -37.41 3.90
C PHE A 169 -24.00 -38.68 4.65
N LYS A 170 -24.62 -38.52 5.83
CA LYS A 170 -25.12 -39.63 6.65
C LYS A 170 -26.61 -39.90 6.48
N ASN A 171 -27.34 -38.99 5.85
CA ASN A 171 -28.73 -39.17 5.42
C ASN A 171 -28.78 -39.53 3.93
#